data_AF-A0AAN9UVP3-F1
#
_entry.id   AF-A0AAN9UVP3-F1
#
_cell.length_a   1.000
_cell.length_b   1.000
_cell.length_c   1.000
_cell.angle_alpha   90.00
_cell.angle_beta   90.00
_cell.angle_gamma   90.00
#
_symmetry.space_group_name_H-M   'P 1'
#
loop_
_entity.id
_entity.type
_entity.pdbx_description
1 polymer ?
#
loop_
_entity_poly.entity_id
_entity_poly.type
_entity_poly.pdbx_seq_one_letter_code
_entity_poly.pdbx_strand_id
1 'polypeptide(L)'
;MMLNNKFAALSSLLAMASARSINSKALIIPAERPAVSRRWDPGFDKVRGVNLGSQFIVEQWMAHDEWTYNMGCGQFEDEWQCVQSLGQEAADTAFAKHWQSWITQDDITKIKSYGLNTVRIPVGYWIKEDLVKDDE
;
A
#
# COMPACT_ATOMS: atom_id res chain seq x y z
N MET A 1 17.02 -7.27 -83.96
CA MET A 1 17.80 -6.02 -83.78
C MET A 1 17.44 -5.50 -82.39
N MET A 2 18.27 -5.51 -81.35
CA MET A 2 19.73 -5.59 -81.21
C MET A 2 20.11 -6.59 -80.11
N LEU A 3 21.19 -7.32 -80.37
CA LEU A 3 21.96 -8.08 -79.38
C LEU A 3 22.94 -7.16 -78.62
N ASN A 4 23.50 -7.73 -77.54
CA ASN A 4 24.83 -7.49 -76.93
C ASN A 4 24.80 -6.78 -75.57
N ASN A 5 25.64 -7.12 -74.58
CA ASN A 5 26.56 -8.24 -74.36
C ASN A 5 27.02 -8.18 -72.88
N LYS A 6 27.24 -9.37 -72.29
CA LYS A 6 28.36 -9.76 -71.39
C LYS A 6 28.69 -8.89 -70.18
N PHE A 7 28.58 -9.48 -68.98
CA PHE A 7 29.69 -9.51 -68.01
C PHE A 7 29.64 -10.82 -67.21
N ALA A 8 30.80 -11.47 -67.11
CA ALA A 8 31.02 -12.68 -66.32
C ALA A 8 31.44 -12.29 -64.89
N ALA A 9 31.11 -13.12 -63.88
CA ALA A 9 32.06 -13.68 -62.92
C ALA A 9 31.39 -14.26 -61.64
N LEU A 10 31.76 -15.52 -61.38
CA LEU A 10 32.07 -16.18 -60.10
C LEU A 10 31.08 -16.20 -58.91
N SER A 11 30.67 -17.44 -58.60
CA SER A 11 30.67 -18.12 -57.29
C SER A 11 30.33 -17.35 -56.02
N SER A 12 29.24 -17.78 -55.36
CA SER A 12 29.22 -18.10 -53.93
C SER A 12 27.99 -18.97 -53.64
N LEU A 13 28.23 -20.24 -53.33
CA LEU A 13 27.21 -21.16 -52.84
C LEU A 13 26.92 -20.80 -51.37
N LEU A 14 25.76 -20.23 -51.07
CA LEU A 14 25.29 -20.04 -49.69
C LEU A 14 23.96 -20.77 -49.53
N ALA A 15 24.01 -21.95 -48.91
CA ALA A 15 22.81 -22.67 -48.49
C ALA A 15 22.17 -21.91 -47.32
N MET A 16 21.12 -21.12 -47.59
CA MET A 16 20.28 -20.59 -46.52
C MET A 16 19.30 -21.66 -46.06
N ALA A 17 19.54 -22.24 -44.89
CA ALA A 17 18.54 -22.99 -44.16
C ALA A 17 17.36 -22.06 -43.83
N SER A 18 16.21 -22.29 -44.44
CA SER A 18 14.98 -21.58 -44.10
C SER A 18 14.51 -22.05 -42.72
N ALA A 19 14.81 -21.26 -41.68
CA ALA A 19 14.17 -21.41 -40.39
C ALA A 19 12.69 -21.05 -40.56
N ARG A 20 11.81 -22.06 -40.52
CA ARG A 20 10.36 -21.84 -40.46
C ARG A 20 10.02 -21.18 -39.12
N SER A 21 9.62 -19.91 -39.18
CA SER A 21 9.09 -19.18 -38.03
C SER A 21 7.83 -19.89 -37.52
N ILE A 22 7.86 -20.33 -36.28
CA ILE A 22 6.69 -20.86 -35.57
C ILE A 22 5.84 -19.65 -35.23
N ASN A 23 4.76 -19.45 -35.97
CA ASN A 23 3.87 -18.31 -35.77
C ASN A 23 3.04 -18.57 -34.49
N SER A 24 3.51 -18.07 -33.35
CA SER A 24 2.76 -18.07 -32.10
C SER A 24 1.54 -17.17 -32.28
N LYS A 25 0.37 -17.74 -32.57
CA LYS A 25 -0.88 -17.01 -32.40
C LYS A 25 -1.02 -16.71 -30.91
N ALA A 26 -0.67 -15.49 -30.52
CA ALA A 26 -0.99 -14.97 -29.20
C ALA A 26 -2.51 -15.10 -29.03
N LEU A 27 -2.93 -15.78 -27.97
CA LEU A 27 -4.32 -15.85 -27.56
C LEU A 27 -4.75 -14.40 -27.25
N ILE A 28 -5.59 -13.81 -28.10
CA ILE A 28 -6.19 -12.50 -27.83
C ILE A 28 -7.18 -12.72 -26.69
N ILE A 29 -6.72 -12.47 -25.46
CA ILE A 29 -7.61 -12.29 -24.32
C ILE A 29 -8.28 -10.93 -24.53
N PRO A 30 -9.62 -10.84 -24.58
CA PRO A 30 -10.30 -9.55 -24.69
C PRO A 30 -9.91 -8.70 -23.46
N ALA A 31 -9.15 -7.63 -23.69
CA ALA A 31 -8.75 -6.69 -22.66
C ALA A 31 -9.84 -5.64 -22.45
N GLU A 32 -11.07 -6.07 -22.16
CA GLU A 32 -12.11 -5.17 -21.69
C GLU A 32 -12.77 -5.76 -20.45
N ARG A 33 -11.99 -5.77 -19.35
CA ARG A 33 -12.65 -5.56 -18.06
C ARG A 33 -13.10 -4.10 -18.09
N PRO A 34 -14.37 -3.76 -17.79
CA PRO A 34 -14.73 -2.37 -17.58
C PRO A 34 -13.75 -1.83 -16.55
N ALA A 35 -13.02 -0.79 -16.91
CA ALA A 35 -12.05 -0.21 -16.01
C ALA A 35 -12.83 0.16 -14.76
N VAL A 36 -12.48 -0.45 -13.62
CA VAL A 36 -12.87 0.07 -12.32
C VAL A 36 -12.03 1.34 -12.12
N SER A 37 -12.28 2.36 -12.96
CA SER A 37 -11.44 3.55 -13.10
C SER A 37 -12.05 4.74 -12.36
N ARG A 38 -12.83 4.50 -11.31
CA ARG A 38 -12.99 5.56 -10.31
C ARG A 38 -11.70 5.65 -9.52
N ARG A 39 -10.77 6.41 -10.07
CA ARG A 39 -9.64 6.93 -9.32
C ARG A 39 -10.22 7.79 -8.21
N TRP A 40 -9.89 7.47 -6.95
CA TRP A 40 -10.44 8.17 -5.79
C TRP A 40 -10.11 9.67 -5.80
N ASP A 41 -8.93 10.03 -6.32
CA ASP A 41 -8.53 11.42 -6.56
C ASP A 41 -8.02 11.58 -8.00
N PRO A 42 -8.76 12.28 -8.88
CA PRO A 42 -8.32 12.52 -10.25
C PRO A 42 -7.10 13.46 -10.34
N GLY A 43 -6.75 14.17 -9.27
CA GLY A 43 -5.63 15.11 -9.21
C GLY A 43 -4.25 14.46 -9.06
N PHE A 44 -4.16 13.16 -8.77
CA PHE A 44 -2.88 12.48 -8.56
C PHE A 44 -2.75 11.14 -9.29
N ASP A 45 -1.66 11.00 -10.06
CA ASP A 45 -1.34 9.79 -10.81
C ASP A 45 -0.73 8.65 -9.98
N LYS A 46 -0.36 8.89 -8.72
CA LYS A 46 0.22 7.86 -7.84
C LYS A 46 -0.06 8.16 -6.38
N VAL A 47 -0.36 7.12 -5.61
CA VAL A 47 -0.45 7.19 -4.15
C VAL A 47 0.96 7.39 -3.56
N ARG A 48 1.11 8.45 -2.79
CA ARG A 48 2.31 8.78 -2.00
C ARG A 48 1.83 9.14 -0.61
N GLY A 49 1.90 8.19 0.30
CA GLY A 49 1.28 8.33 1.60
C GLY A 49 2.05 7.68 2.73
N VAL A 50 1.55 7.92 3.94
CA VAL A 50 2.08 7.41 5.20
C VAL A 50 0.97 6.73 6.02
N ASN A 51 1.35 5.89 6.97
CA ASN A 51 0.42 5.35 7.96
C ASN A 51 0.36 6.28 9.17
N LEU A 52 -0.84 6.48 9.72
CA LEU A 52 -1.03 7.09 11.03
C LEU A 52 -0.95 6.00 12.10
N GLY A 53 0.24 5.41 12.22
CA GLY A 53 0.49 4.30 13.14
C GLY A 53 0.45 4.74 14.60
N SER A 54 0.08 3.81 15.48
CA SER A 54 -0.17 4.07 16.90
C SER A 54 -1.25 5.10 17.20
N GLN A 55 -2.08 5.53 16.25
CA GLN A 55 -3.23 6.41 16.58
C GLN A 55 -4.39 5.62 17.18
N PHE A 56 -4.81 4.50 16.57
CA PHE A 56 -5.97 3.71 17.03
C PHE A 56 -5.66 2.25 17.33
N ILE A 57 -4.43 1.81 17.05
CA ILE A 57 -3.87 0.53 17.49
C ILE A 57 -2.49 0.88 18.02
N VAL A 58 -2.31 0.91 19.34
CA VAL A 58 -1.08 1.44 19.92
C VAL A 58 -0.01 0.35 19.99
N GLU A 59 1.07 0.53 19.22
CA GLU A 59 2.18 -0.42 19.18
C GLU A 59 3.38 0.11 19.99
N GLN A 60 3.80 -0.65 21.02
CA GLN A 60 4.86 -0.27 21.95
C GLN A 60 6.20 0.09 21.28
N TRP A 61 6.53 -0.54 20.15
CA TRP A 61 7.79 -0.28 19.44
C TRP A 61 7.78 1.07 18.70
N MET A 62 6.60 1.59 18.37
CA MET A 62 6.42 2.92 17.76
C MET A 62 6.22 4.01 18.81
N ALA A 63 5.52 3.69 19.90
CA ALA A 63 5.00 4.65 20.87
C ALA A 63 5.48 4.34 22.30
N HIS A 64 6.75 3.94 22.47
CA HIS A 64 7.27 3.44 23.75
C HIS A 64 7.02 4.37 24.95
N ASP A 65 7.36 5.66 24.81
CA ASP A 65 7.22 6.63 25.89
C ASP A 65 5.74 6.93 26.20
N GLU A 66 4.91 7.01 25.17
CA GLU A 66 3.47 7.21 25.31
C GLU A 66 2.82 6.03 26.03
N TRP A 67 3.13 4.81 25.56
CA TRP A 67 2.70 3.54 26.14
C TRP A 67 3.11 3.42 27.62
N THR A 68 4.36 3.74 27.92
CA THR A 68 4.95 3.53 29.25
C THR A 68 4.55 4.60 30.24
N TYR A 69 4.65 5.87 29.86
CA TYR A 69 4.58 6.98 30.81
C TYR A 69 3.26 7.75 30.80
N ASN A 70 2.54 7.77 29.67
CA ASN A 70 1.31 8.54 29.53
C ASN A 70 0.05 7.69 29.62
N MET A 71 0.10 6.46 29.08
CA MET A 71 -1.03 5.54 29.08
C MET A 71 -1.03 4.56 30.27
N GLY A 72 0.09 4.43 30.98
CA GLY A 72 0.23 3.49 32.09
C GLY A 72 0.29 2.02 31.63
N CYS A 73 0.59 1.78 30.36
CA CYS A 73 0.59 0.46 29.75
C CYS A 73 1.97 -0.24 29.74
N GLY A 74 3.03 0.38 30.24
CA GLY A 74 4.42 -0.07 30.05
C GLY A 74 4.78 -1.48 30.58
N GLN A 75 3.88 -2.12 31.32
CA GLN A 75 4.04 -3.47 31.87
C GLN A 75 3.40 -4.55 30.98
N PHE A 76 2.65 -4.14 29.96
CA PHE A 76 1.81 -5.01 29.14
C PHE A 76 2.37 -5.13 27.73
N GLU A 77 2.21 -6.30 27.14
CA GLU A 77 2.78 -6.63 25.83
C GLU A 77 1.91 -6.11 24.67
N ASP A 78 0.60 -5.95 24.91
CA ASP A 78 -0.36 -5.51 23.91
C ASP A 78 -1.51 -4.66 24.49
N GLU A 79 -2.29 -4.07 23.58
CA GLU A 79 -3.47 -3.23 23.87
C GLU A 79 -4.51 -3.98 24.69
N TRP A 80 -4.73 -5.26 24.37
CA TRP A 80 -5.67 -6.13 25.07
C TRP A 80 -5.34 -6.26 26.56
N GLN A 81 -4.12 -6.69 26.87
CA GLN A 81 -3.66 -6.87 28.24
C GLN A 81 -3.63 -5.55 29.00
N CYS A 82 -3.28 -4.43 28.32
CA CYS A 82 -3.33 -3.12 28.96
C CYS A 82 -4.75 -2.74 29.38
N VAL A 83 -5.71 -2.77 28.45
CA VAL A 83 -7.11 -2.38 28.72
C VAL A 83 -7.71 -3.30 29.80
N GLN A 84 -7.49 -4.61 29.70
CA GLN A 84 -7.97 -5.58 30.68
C GLN A 84 -7.39 -5.32 32.09
N SER A 85 -6.12 -4.91 32.18
CA SER A 85 -5.44 -4.70 33.47
C SER A 85 -5.75 -3.34 34.09
N LEU A 86 -5.91 -2.30 33.27
CA LEU A 86 -6.30 -0.95 33.74
C LEU A 86 -7.77 -0.90 34.15
N GLY A 87 -8.62 -1.70 33.49
CA GLY A 87 -10.07 -1.57 33.55
C GLY A 87 -10.59 -0.45 32.64
N GLN A 88 -11.85 -0.57 32.22
CA GLN A 88 -12.43 0.23 31.12
C GLN A 88 -12.35 1.75 31.37
N GLU A 89 -12.73 2.24 32.55
CA GLU A 89 -12.78 3.70 32.83
C GLU A 89 -11.39 4.36 32.77
N ALA A 90 -10.37 3.68 33.32
CA ALA A 90 -8.99 4.17 33.29
C ALA A 90 -8.40 4.08 31.88
N ALA A 91 -8.70 2.98 31.16
CA ALA A 91 -8.33 2.82 29.77
C ALA A 91 -8.95 3.92 28.89
N ASP A 92 -10.26 4.15 28.97
CA ASP A 92 -10.95 5.19 28.21
C ASP A 92 -10.32 6.57 28.43
N THR A 93 -9.98 6.89 29.68
CA THR A 93 -9.30 8.15 30.03
C THR A 93 -7.91 8.24 29.39
N ALA A 94 -7.12 7.16 29.48
CA ALA A 94 -5.77 7.11 28.91
C ALA A 94 -5.78 7.20 27.38
N PHE A 95 -6.63 6.42 26.72
CA PHE A 95 -6.75 6.39 25.26
C PHE A 95 -7.35 7.68 24.71
N ALA A 96 -8.33 8.28 25.38
CA ALA A 96 -8.86 9.58 24.97
C ALA A 96 -7.80 10.68 25.03
N LYS A 97 -6.93 10.67 26.04
CA LYS A 97 -5.78 11.60 26.12
C LYS A 97 -4.79 11.35 24.97
N HIS A 98 -4.44 10.09 24.74
CA HIS A 98 -3.54 9.69 23.67
C HIS A 98 -4.05 10.16 22.29
N TRP A 99 -5.32 9.90 21.97
CA TRP A 99 -5.92 10.29 20.69
C TRP A 99 -5.92 11.79 20.44
N GLN A 100 -5.97 12.60 21.51
CA GLN A 100 -5.95 14.06 21.42
C GLN A 100 -4.54 14.62 21.15
N SER A 101 -3.48 13.89 21.49
CA SER A 101 -2.10 14.40 21.41
C SER A 101 -1.19 13.68 20.42
N TRP A 102 -1.50 12.44 20.02
CA TRP A 102 -0.58 11.62 19.23
C TRP A 102 -0.45 12.08 17.76
N ILE A 103 -1.55 12.13 17.01
CA ILE A 103 -1.61 12.74 15.68
C ILE A 103 -2.53 13.95 15.71
N THR A 104 -1.98 15.09 15.31
CA THR A 104 -2.67 16.39 15.36
C THR A 104 -2.88 16.99 13.97
N GLN A 105 -3.60 18.11 13.90
CA GLN A 105 -3.77 18.87 12.65
C GLN A 105 -2.44 19.38 12.09
N ASP A 106 -1.45 19.62 12.95
CA ASP A 106 -0.11 20.06 12.52
C ASP A 106 0.63 18.95 11.78
N ASP A 107 0.48 17.69 12.22
CA ASP A 107 1.03 16.53 11.51
C ASP A 107 0.42 16.37 10.13
N ILE A 108 -0.89 16.54 10.00
CA ILE A 108 -1.58 16.50 8.69
C ILE A 108 -1.09 17.64 7.78
N THR A 109 -0.89 18.83 8.35
CA THR A 109 -0.34 19.98 7.62
C THR A 109 1.07 19.69 7.13
N LYS A 110 1.90 19.03 7.94
CA LYS A 110 3.27 18.62 7.60
C LYS A 110 3.31 17.51 6.54
N ILE A 111 2.43 16.51 6.65
CA ILE A 111 2.25 15.47 5.62
C ILE A 111 1.94 16.13 4.26
N LYS A 112 1.01 17.08 4.24
CA LYS A 112 0.66 17.83 3.04
C LYS A 112 1.81 18.69 2.53
N SER A 113 2.56 19.37 3.41
CA SER A 113 3.69 20.22 2.99
C SER A 113 4.84 19.42 2.35
N TYR A 114 4.96 18.13 2.68
CA TYR A 114 5.88 17.19 2.01
C TYR A 114 5.35 16.66 0.66
N GLY A 115 4.18 17.10 0.20
CA GLY A 115 3.59 16.68 -1.07
C GLY A 115 3.01 15.26 -1.04
N LEU A 116 2.75 14.72 0.16
CA LEU A 116 2.02 13.46 0.31
C LEU A 116 0.52 13.69 0.08
N ASN A 117 -0.15 12.71 -0.53
CA ASN A 117 -1.53 12.82 -1.00
C ASN A 117 -2.48 11.77 -0.40
N THR A 118 -1.99 10.92 0.50
CA THR A 118 -2.80 9.85 1.09
C THR A 118 -2.30 9.55 2.49
N VAL A 119 -3.22 9.21 3.38
CA VAL A 119 -2.91 8.58 4.67
C VAL A 119 -3.62 7.24 4.74
N ARG A 120 -2.98 6.26 5.37
CA ARG A 120 -3.62 5.00 5.76
C ARG A 120 -3.83 5.03 7.28
N ILE A 121 -5.04 4.69 7.70
CA ILE A 121 -5.46 4.72 9.10
C ILE A 121 -5.67 3.26 9.55
N PRO A 122 -4.76 2.68 10.34
CA PRO A 122 -4.99 1.40 11.00
C PRO A 122 -6.08 1.56 12.07
N VAL A 123 -7.05 0.64 12.10
CA VAL A 123 -8.10 0.58 13.13
C VAL A 123 -8.28 -0.88 13.56
N GLY A 124 -8.45 -1.10 14.85
CA GLY A 124 -8.78 -2.41 15.40
C GLY A 124 -10.22 -2.78 15.09
N TYR A 125 -10.53 -4.08 15.02
CA TYR A 125 -11.91 -4.52 14.76
C TYR A 125 -12.86 -4.13 15.92
N TRP A 126 -12.32 -4.00 17.14
CA TRP A 126 -13.02 -3.63 18.36
C TRP A 126 -13.60 -2.21 18.34
N ILE A 127 -13.20 -1.36 17.37
CA ILE A 127 -13.85 -0.05 17.15
C ILE A 127 -15.34 -0.18 16.78
N LYS A 128 -15.72 -1.36 16.28
CA LYS A 128 -17.10 -1.70 15.94
C LYS A 128 -17.65 -2.60 17.04
N GLU A 129 -18.25 -1.98 18.05
CA GLU A 129 -18.70 -2.64 19.29
C GLU A 129 -19.66 -3.81 19.05
N ASP A 130 -20.48 -3.75 18.00
CA ASP A 130 -21.41 -4.84 17.64
C ASP A 130 -20.72 -6.13 17.14
N LEU A 131 -19.40 -6.10 16.92
CA LEU A 131 -18.58 -7.27 16.59
C LEU A 131 -17.90 -7.89 17.81
N VAL A 132 -17.86 -7.18 18.95
CA VAL A 132 -17.15 -7.60 20.17
C VAL A 132 -18.13 -8.36 21.07
N LYS A 133 -17.70 -9.48 21.64
CA LYS A 133 -18.52 -10.23 22.61
C LYS A 133 -18.27 -9.73 24.01
N ASP A 134 -19.23 -9.91 24.91
CA ASP A 134 -19.12 -9.48 26.32
C ASP A 134 -18.00 -10.19 27.11
N ASP A 135 -17.49 -11.31 26.60
CA ASP A 135 -16.37 -12.08 27.15
C ASP A 135 -15.03 -11.87 26.40
N GLU A 136 -15.08 -11.05 25.35
CA GLU A 136 -13.95 -10.44 24.65
C GLU A 136 -13.91 -8.93 24.99
#